data_AF-A0A9W3B859-F1
#
_entry.id   AF-A0A9W3B859-F1
#
_cell.length_a   1.000
_cell.length_b   1.000
_cell.length_c   1.000
_cell.angle_alpha   90.00
_cell.angle_beta   90.00
_cell.angle_gamma   90.00
#
_symmetry.space_group_name_H-M   'P 1'
#
loop_
_entity.id
_entity.type
_entity.pdbx_description
1 polymer ?
#
loop_
_entity_poly.entity_id
_entity_poly.type
_entity_poly.pdbx_seq_one_letter_code
_entity_poly.pdbx_strand_id
1 'polypeptide(L)'
;MSTTPAKTAPTELLAEINKSGSTNLHHVNPQEKNPLPSAEDVLQKGHRQNLLQSLNQFDVSCLNHTCTKQRVILPDTGIIAEEKHHQEHIENIGKFKRTSLKRTESMEKGCLPSQDVINQERTEAELRDRIGSFNKDQLKHTTTEEKTVLPSPDDIQHEKVEQELRDRIGSFHKEDLNPTETAVKVVLPTEDVIEQEKQEQELKNSINSFKRASLKHAETQEKNPLPQSDAIQLEKKETELRQSIEGFEKNQLKHAVTDEKVKLPTKEEILEAKKLEK
;
A
#
# COMPACT_ATOMS: atom_id res chain seq x y z
N MET A 1 13.53 83.67 52.08
CA MET A 1 13.34 82.34 52.71
C MET A 1 11.84 82.06 52.72
N SER A 2 11.30 81.61 51.59
CA SER A 2 9.87 81.24 51.48
C SER A 2 9.73 79.76 51.72
N THR A 3 9.03 79.43 52.81
CA THR A 3 8.70 78.08 53.24
C THR A 3 7.64 77.48 52.32
N THR A 4 7.93 76.29 51.79
CA THR A 4 7.00 75.47 51.01
C THR A 4 5.95 74.85 51.95
N PRO A 5 4.64 74.91 51.64
CA PRO A 5 3.64 74.17 52.39
C PRO A 5 3.65 72.69 51.97
N ALA A 6 3.61 71.83 52.98
CA ALA A 6 3.61 70.38 52.88
C ALA A 6 2.41 69.87 52.08
N LYS A 7 2.69 68.97 51.14
CA LYS A 7 1.75 68.26 50.28
C LYS A 7 0.77 67.46 51.15
N THR A 8 -0.46 67.95 51.27
CA THR A 8 -1.55 67.31 52.01
C THR A 8 -1.82 65.92 51.40
N ALA A 9 -1.99 64.91 52.25
CA ALA A 9 -2.26 63.54 51.82
C ALA A 9 -3.55 63.46 51.00
N PRO A 10 -3.64 62.63 49.94
CA PRO A 10 -4.80 62.61 49.04
C PRO A 10 -6.03 62.08 49.78
N THR A 11 -6.93 62.99 50.14
CA THR A 11 -8.16 62.69 50.90
C THR A 11 -9.11 61.79 50.09
N GLU A 12 -9.03 61.86 48.75
CA GLU A 12 -9.81 61.00 47.85
C GLU A 12 -9.41 59.54 47.92
N LEU A 13 -8.11 59.21 48.02
CA LEU A 13 -7.66 57.82 48.21
C LEU A 13 -8.16 57.23 49.52
N LEU A 14 -8.19 58.03 50.59
CA LEU A 14 -8.74 57.61 51.88
C LEU A 14 -10.25 57.38 51.82
N ALA A 15 -10.99 58.16 51.02
CA ALA A 15 -12.41 57.94 50.79
C ALA A 15 -12.67 56.69 49.93
N GLU A 16 -11.84 56.42 48.93
CA GLU A 16 -11.94 55.25 48.03
C GLU A 16 -11.62 53.93 48.76
N ILE A 17 -10.62 53.93 49.65
CA ILE A 17 -10.26 52.78 50.50
C ILE A 17 -11.39 52.48 51.50
N ASN A 18 -12.10 53.50 51.99
CA ASN A 18 -13.23 53.31 52.90
C ASN A 18 -14.54 52.92 52.16
N LYS A 19 -14.66 53.23 50.86
CA LYS A 19 -15.79 52.81 49.99
C LYS A 19 -15.63 51.38 49.49
N SER A 20 -14.42 50.97 49.13
CA SER A 20 -14.12 49.58 48.79
C SER A 20 -14.03 48.79 50.09
N GLY A 21 -15.17 48.26 50.53
CA GLY A 21 -15.27 47.47 51.75
C GLY A 21 -14.10 46.50 51.87
N SER A 22 -13.48 46.47 53.06
CA SER A 22 -12.36 45.59 53.43
C SER A 22 -12.67 44.09 53.28
N THR A 23 -13.81 43.74 52.68
CA THR A 23 -14.41 42.42 52.54
C THR A 23 -14.22 41.80 51.15
N ASN A 24 -13.67 42.52 50.16
CA ASN A 24 -13.43 42.00 48.80
C ASN A 24 -11.97 41.55 48.55
N LEU A 25 -11.25 41.16 49.61
CA LEU A 25 -9.99 40.44 49.45
C LEU A 25 -10.31 38.96 49.26
N HIS A 26 -10.00 38.41 48.08
CA HIS A 26 -10.08 36.97 47.85
C HIS A 26 -9.10 36.28 48.80
N HIS A 27 -9.61 35.39 49.65
CA HIS A 27 -8.75 34.54 50.47
C HIS A 27 -7.94 33.64 49.52
N VAL A 28 -6.66 33.91 49.37
CA VAL A 28 -5.74 32.98 48.72
C VAL A 28 -5.53 31.86 49.71
N ASN A 29 -6.17 30.71 49.49
CA ASN A 29 -5.83 29.50 50.23
C ASN A 29 -4.39 29.13 49.84
N PRO A 30 -3.39 29.28 50.73
CA PRO A 30 -2.03 28.86 50.42
C PRO A 30 -2.05 27.33 50.44
N GLN A 31 -2.35 26.72 49.29
CA GLN A 31 -2.08 25.30 49.09
C GLN A 31 -0.57 25.15 49.32
N GLU A 32 -0.21 24.47 50.42
CA GLU A 32 1.16 24.16 50.76
C GLU A 32 1.79 23.47 49.54
N LYS A 33 2.66 24.19 48.82
CA LYS A 33 3.26 23.72 47.55
C LYS A 33 4.15 22.49 47.72
N ASN A 34 4.32 22.03 48.96
CA ASN A 34 5.14 20.89 49.33
C ASN A 34 4.45 20.10 50.45
N PRO A 35 3.31 19.43 50.17
CA PRO A 35 2.61 18.64 51.16
C PRO A 35 3.57 17.59 51.75
N LEU A 36 3.52 17.40 53.06
CA LEU A 36 4.32 16.37 53.73
C LEU A 36 4.03 15.00 53.08
N PRO A 37 5.05 14.15 52.90
CA PRO A 37 4.86 12.84 52.29
C PRO A 37 3.81 12.05 53.09
N SER A 38 2.90 11.38 52.36
CA SER A 38 1.89 10.51 52.96
C SER A 38 2.57 9.39 53.75
N ALA A 39 1.84 8.80 54.71
CA ALA A 39 2.31 7.60 55.41
C ALA A 39 2.66 6.47 54.41
N GLU A 40 1.94 6.39 53.30
CA GLU A 40 2.20 5.45 52.20
C GLU A 40 3.52 5.76 51.47
N ASP A 41 3.81 7.04 51.19
CA ASP A 41 5.05 7.47 50.54
C ASP A 41 6.28 7.14 51.38
N VAL A 42 6.17 7.31 52.71
CA VAL A 42 7.24 6.99 53.65
C VAL A 42 7.48 5.49 53.71
N LEU A 43 6.41 4.68 53.74
CA LEU A 43 6.52 3.21 53.70
C LEU A 43 7.13 2.73 52.38
N GLN A 44 6.66 3.25 51.25
CA GLN A 44 7.20 2.90 49.93
C GLN A 44 8.68 3.29 49.80
N LYS A 45 9.07 4.46 50.32
CA LYS A 45 10.48 4.89 50.39
C LYS A 45 11.32 3.93 51.23
N GLY A 46 10.78 3.45 52.36
CA GLY A 46 11.39 2.42 53.20
C GLY A 46 11.59 1.10 52.44
N HIS A 47 10.56 0.61 51.76
CA HIS A 47 10.66 -0.60 50.93
C HIS A 47 11.69 -0.47 49.81
N ARG A 48 11.71 0.67 49.11
CA ARG A 48 12.70 0.97 48.07
C ARG A 48 14.12 0.98 48.63
N GLN A 49 14.31 1.56 49.82
CA GLN A 49 15.62 1.60 50.46
C GLN A 49 16.09 0.21 50.90
N ASN A 50 15.17 -0.61 51.40
CA ASN A 50 15.46 -2.01 51.73
C ASN A 50 15.83 -2.83 50.48
N LEU A 51 15.10 -2.66 49.36
CA LEU A 51 15.43 -3.30 48.09
C LEU A 51 16.82 -2.90 47.58
N LEU A 52 17.15 -1.62 47.60
CA LEU A 52 18.47 -1.13 47.20
C LEU A 52 19.59 -1.71 48.08
N GLN A 53 19.35 -1.79 49.38
CA GLN A 53 20.26 -2.42 50.32
C GLN A 53 20.45 -3.90 49.93
N SER A 54 19.36 -4.63 49.72
CA SER A 54 19.39 -6.05 49.30
C SER A 54 20.13 -6.26 47.98
N LEU A 55 19.93 -5.41 46.97
CA LEU A 55 20.63 -5.48 45.69
C LEU A 55 22.13 -5.20 45.83
N ASN A 56 22.54 -4.27 46.70
CA ASN A 56 23.96 -4.00 46.97
C ASN A 56 24.67 -5.15 47.70
N GLN A 57 23.92 -5.98 48.43
CA GLN A 57 24.43 -7.18 49.10
C GLN A 57 24.19 -8.45 48.27
N PHE A 58 23.66 -8.32 47.05
CA PHE A 58 23.37 -9.47 46.21
C PHE A 58 24.67 -10.11 45.72
N ASP A 59 24.94 -11.31 46.22
CA ASP A 59 26.09 -12.10 45.79
C ASP A 59 25.74 -12.88 44.51
N VAL A 60 26.31 -12.43 43.39
CA VAL A 60 26.14 -13.07 42.08
C VAL A 60 26.67 -14.51 42.08
N SER A 61 27.61 -14.85 42.97
CA SER A 61 28.15 -16.21 43.07
C SER A 61 27.14 -17.23 43.61
N CYS A 62 26.11 -16.76 44.33
CA CYS A 62 25.00 -17.58 44.82
C CYS A 62 23.94 -17.86 43.74
N LEU A 63 24.12 -17.36 42.52
CA LEU A 63 23.22 -17.67 41.41
C LEU A 63 23.40 -19.13 40.97
N ASN A 64 22.29 -19.88 40.93
CA ASN A 64 22.30 -21.27 40.49
C ASN A 64 22.86 -21.37 39.06
N HIS A 65 23.82 -22.28 38.86
CA HIS A 65 24.34 -22.56 37.53
C HIS A 65 23.22 -23.15 36.67
N THR A 66 22.95 -22.52 35.53
CA THR A 66 22.03 -23.03 34.53
C THR A 66 22.79 -23.31 33.24
N CYS A 67 22.53 -24.47 32.63
CA CYS A 67 23.09 -24.82 31.33
C CYS A 67 22.20 -24.22 30.25
N THR A 68 22.61 -23.08 29.69
CA THR A 68 21.91 -22.45 28.57
C THR A 68 22.14 -23.25 27.29
N LYS A 69 21.09 -23.89 26.77
CA LYS A 69 21.14 -24.58 25.46
C LYS A 69 20.97 -23.55 24.33
N GLN A 70 22.07 -22.97 23.86
CA GLN A 70 22.07 -22.16 22.65
C GLN A 70 22.07 -23.08 21.42
N ARG A 71 21.15 -22.85 20.47
CA ARG A 71 21.19 -23.55 19.18
C ARG A 71 22.37 -23.01 18.37
N VAL A 72 23.40 -23.82 18.21
CA VAL A 72 24.43 -23.60 17.18
C VAL A 72 23.84 -24.12 15.87
N ILE A 73 23.33 -23.21 15.04
CA ILE A 73 22.87 -23.57 13.70
C ILE A 73 24.13 -23.65 12.83
N LEU A 74 24.45 -24.86 12.37
CA LEU A 74 25.49 -25.04 11.36
C LEU A 74 24.99 -24.43 10.04
N PRO A 75 25.89 -23.82 9.23
CA PRO A 75 25.51 -23.32 7.92
C PRO A 75 24.90 -24.46 7.09
N ASP A 76 23.80 -24.18 6.40
CA ASP A 76 23.15 -25.16 5.55
C ASP A 76 24.01 -25.47 4.30
N THR A 77 23.63 -26.51 3.57
CA THR A 77 24.35 -26.95 2.37
C THR A 77 24.37 -25.90 1.26
N GLY A 78 23.38 -25.00 1.22
CA GLY A 78 23.32 -23.92 0.25
C GLY A 78 24.35 -22.84 0.53
N ILE A 79 24.43 -22.39 1.79
CA ILE A 79 25.43 -21.40 2.25
C ILE A 79 26.85 -21.91 2.01
N ILE A 80 27.12 -23.19 2.28
CA ILE A 80 28.43 -23.80 2.03
C ILE A 80 28.76 -23.85 0.52
N ALA A 81 27.77 -24.14 -0.33
CA ALA A 81 27.96 -24.19 -1.77
C ALA A 81 28.22 -22.79 -2.36
N GLU A 82 27.50 -21.78 -1.88
CA GLU A 82 27.68 -20.38 -2.30
C GLU A 82 29.06 -19.86 -1.90
N GLU A 83 29.50 -20.11 -0.66
CA GLU A 83 30.84 -19.75 -0.19
C GLU A 83 31.93 -20.43 -1.02
N LYS A 84 31.74 -21.72 -1.35
CA LYS A 84 32.67 -22.45 -2.21
C LYS A 84 32.76 -21.86 -3.61
N HIS A 85 31.63 -21.47 -4.20
CA HIS A 85 31.59 -20.83 -5.51
C HIS A 85 32.26 -19.43 -5.48
N HIS A 86 32.04 -18.66 -4.41
CA HIS A 86 32.72 -17.38 -4.20
C HIS A 86 34.23 -17.57 -4.13
N GLN A 87 34.70 -18.54 -3.34
CA GLN A 87 36.13 -18.85 -3.20
C GLN A 87 36.76 -19.23 -4.55
N GLU A 88 36.07 -20.06 -5.34
CA GLU A 88 36.52 -20.45 -6.68
C GLU A 88 36.59 -19.24 -7.63
N HIS A 89 35.59 -18.36 -7.59
CA HIS A 89 35.57 -17.15 -8.41
C HIS A 89 36.76 -16.23 -8.11
N ILE A 90 37.06 -16.01 -6.82
CA ILE A 90 38.21 -15.21 -6.38
C ILE A 90 39.53 -15.86 -6.82
N GLU A 91 39.66 -17.18 -6.69
CA GLU A 91 40.85 -17.89 -7.14
C GLU A 91 41.05 -17.79 -8.67
N ASN A 92 39.97 -17.88 -9.44
CA ASN A 92 39.98 -17.72 -10.88
C ASN A 92 40.39 -16.31 -11.32
N ILE A 93 39.93 -15.27 -10.62
CA ILE A 93 40.39 -13.89 -10.83
C ILE A 93 41.88 -13.78 -10.52
N GLY A 94 42.36 -14.38 -9.42
CA GLY A 94 43.78 -14.36 -9.06
C GLY A 94 44.68 -15.03 -10.09
N LYS A 95 44.19 -16.09 -10.75
CA LYS A 95 44.89 -16.80 -11.84
C LYS A 95 44.78 -16.11 -13.20
N PHE A 96 43.99 -15.05 -13.32
CA PHE A 96 43.77 -14.35 -14.58
C PHE A 96 45.04 -13.63 -15.05
N LYS A 97 45.57 -14.05 -16.20
CA LYS A 97 46.71 -13.40 -16.83
C LYS A 97 46.25 -12.16 -17.60
N ARG A 98 46.45 -10.98 -17.03
CA ARG A 98 46.17 -9.69 -17.70
C ARG A 98 46.89 -9.54 -19.04
N THR A 99 48.03 -10.22 -19.23
CA THR A 99 48.77 -10.26 -20.49
C THR A 99 48.09 -11.07 -21.59
N SER A 100 47.07 -11.86 -21.27
CA SER A 100 46.23 -12.56 -22.25
C SER A 100 45.16 -11.67 -22.89
N LEU A 101 44.99 -10.43 -22.41
CA LEU A 101 44.10 -9.45 -23.05
C LEU A 101 44.78 -8.85 -24.27
N LYS A 102 44.08 -8.88 -25.42
CA LYS A 102 44.51 -8.14 -26.62
C LYS A 102 44.47 -6.64 -26.31
N ARG A 103 45.49 -5.90 -26.78
CA ARG A 103 45.42 -4.43 -26.77
C ARG A 103 44.37 -3.98 -27.77
N THR A 104 43.40 -3.21 -27.29
CA THR A 104 42.38 -2.55 -28.11
C THR A 104 42.57 -1.06 -27.96
N GLU A 105 42.67 -0.32 -29.06
CA GLU A 105 42.62 1.14 -29.01
C GLU A 105 41.20 1.58 -28.63
N SER A 106 41.08 2.34 -27.55
CA SER A 106 39.83 2.94 -27.15
C SER A 106 39.48 4.07 -28.12
N MET A 107 38.52 3.85 -29.01
CA MET A 107 37.86 4.94 -29.72
C MET A 107 36.89 5.62 -28.75
N GLU A 108 37.33 6.68 -28.08
CA GLU A 108 36.43 7.57 -27.37
C GLU A 108 35.54 8.27 -28.40
N LYS A 109 34.29 7.81 -28.51
CA LYS A 109 33.25 8.53 -29.24
C LYS A 109 32.90 9.76 -28.41
N GLY A 110 33.66 10.85 -28.56
CA GLY A 110 33.25 12.15 -28.02
C GLY A 110 31.91 12.51 -28.65
N CYS A 111 30.82 12.36 -27.90
CA CYS A 111 29.53 12.84 -28.33
C CYS A 111 29.54 14.36 -28.19
N LEU A 112 29.28 15.06 -29.30
CA LEU A 112 28.97 16.48 -29.22
C LEU A 112 27.71 16.64 -28.35
N PRO A 113 27.63 17.72 -27.55
CA PRO A 113 26.43 17.99 -26.75
C PRO A 113 25.21 18.01 -27.66
N SER A 114 24.12 17.41 -27.21
CA SER A 114 22.87 17.41 -27.97
C SER A 114 22.32 18.83 -28.08
N GLN A 115 21.48 19.08 -29.09
CA GLN A 115 20.84 20.39 -29.28
C GLN A 115 20.06 20.82 -28.03
N ASP A 116 19.46 19.88 -27.30
CA ASP A 116 18.73 20.13 -26.07
C ASP A 116 19.64 20.67 -24.95
N VAL A 117 20.84 20.08 -24.80
CA VAL A 117 21.83 20.53 -23.81
C VAL A 117 22.29 21.97 -24.13
N ILE A 118 22.53 22.26 -25.40
CA ILE A 118 22.93 23.62 -25.85
C ILE A 118 21.81 24.63 -25.59
N ASN A 119 20.55 24.26 -25.87
CA ASN A 119 19.41 25.14 -25.65
C ASN A 119 19.16 25.39 -24.16
N GLN A 120 19.33 24.36 -23.33
CA GLN A 120 19.23 24.47 -21.88
C GLN A 120 20.29 25.42 -21.33
N GLU A 121 21.54 25.26 -21.75
CA GLU A 121 22.65 26.13 -21.32
C GLU A 121 22.44 27.59 -21.74
N ARG A 122 21.94 27.83 -22.96
CA ARG A 122 21.54 29.18 -23.41
C ARG A 122 20.44 29.78 -22.52
N THR A 123 19.40 29.01 -22.23
CA THR A 123 18.27 29.47 -21.40
C THR A 123 18.72 29.81 -19.99
N GLU A 124 19.62 29.00 -19.43
CA GLU A 124 20.19 29.25 -18.10
C GLU A 124 21.06 30.52 -18.08
N ALA A 125 21.87 30.73 -19.12
CA ALA A 125 22.67 31.95 -19.25
C ALA A 125 21.78 33.21 -19.32
N GLU A 126 20.73 33.18 -20.16
CA GLU A 126 19.77 34.29 -20.26
C GLU A 126 19.05 34.56 -18.94
N LEU A 127 18.67 33.51 -18.20
CA LEU A 127 18.04 33.65 -16.89
C LEU A 127 19.00 34.27 -15.87
N ARG A 128 20.27 33.84 -15.85
CA ARG A 128 21.30 34.40 -14.98
C ARG A 128 21.53 35.87 -15.26
N ASP A 129 21.60 36.28 -16.52
CA ASP A 129 21.76 37.68 -16.92
C ASP A 129 20.55 38.54 -16.53
N ARG A 130 19.34 38.01 -16.71
CA ARG A 130 18.10 38.70 -16.34
C ARG A 130 17.98 38.91 -14.83
N ILE A 131 18.37 37.92 -14.03
CA ILE A 131 18.41 38.02 -12.57
C ILE A 131 19.52 38.98 -12.15
N GLY A 132 20.71 38.88 -12.75
CA GLY A 132 21.86 39.76 -12.45
C GLY A 132 21.59 41.23 -12.77
N SER A 133 20.79 41.50 -13.80
CA SER A 133 20.37 42.84 -14.21
C SER A 133 19.08 43.33 -13.53
N PHE A 134 18.53 42.55 -12.58
CA PHE A 134 17.27 42.89 -11.92
C PHE A 134 17.44 44.09 -10.97
N ASN A 135 16.75 45.19 -11.27
CA ASN A 135 16.73 46.36 -10.41
C ASN A 135 15.55 46.31 -9.43
N LYS A 136 15.87 46.08 -8.14
CA LYS A 136 14.90 46.03 -7.04
C LYS A 136 14.14 47.36 -6.85
N ASP A 137 14.73 48.49 -7.23
CA ASP A 137 14.11 49.82 -7.08
C ASP A 137 12.93 50.03 -8.04
N GLN A 138 12.76 49.14 -9.03
CA GLN A 138 11.57 49.12 -9.91
C GLN A 138 10.38 48.40 -9.28
N LEU A 139 10.55 47.71 -8.14
CA LEU A 139 9.44 47.09 -7.43
C LEU A 139 8.64 48.16 -6.69
N LYS A 140 7.33 48.22 -6.96
CA LYS A 140 6.42 49.06 -6.19
C LYS A 140 6.30 48.52 -4.77
N HIS A 141 6.55 49.37 -3.77
CA HIS A 141 6.29 49.03 -2.38
C HIS A 141 4.78 48.77 -2.21
N THR A 142 4.43 47.58 -1.72
CA THR A 142 3.05 47.22 -1.38
C THR A 142 3.01 46.92 0.11
N THR A 143 2.25 47.70 0.86
CA THR A 143 2.01 47.47 2.29
C THR A 143 0.90 46.45 2.43
N THR A 144 1.21 45.29 2.99
CA THR A 144 0.22 44.24 3.27
C THR A 144 -0.54 44.59 4.55
N GLU A 145 -1.85 44.81 4.49
CA GLU A 145 -2.70 44.93 5.67
C GLU A 145 -3.34 43.58 6.01
N GLU A 146 -3.03 43.06 7.21
CA GLU A 146 -3.64 41.85 7.75
C GLU A 146 -5.04 42.17 8.29
N LYS A 147 -6.08 41.62 7.65
CA LYS A 147 -7.45 41.71 8.16
C LYS A 147 -7.68 40.65 9.23
N THR A 148 -7.48 40.99 10.49
CA THR A 148 -8.01 40.23 11.63
C THR A 148 -9.50 40.52 11.77
N VAL A 149 -10.34 39.66 11.19
CA VAL A 149 -11.79 39.73 11.38
C VAL A 149 -12.12 39.16 12.75
N LEU A 150 -12.83 39.92 13.58
CA LEU A 150 -13.35 39.42 14.85
C LEU A 150 -14.45 38.36 14.58
N PRO A 151 -14.62 37.37 15.48
CA PRO A 151 -15.71 36.41 15.37
C PRO A 151 -17.06 37.09 15.24
N SER A 152 -17.93 36.54 14.39
CA SER A 152 -19.32 37.00 14.26
C SER A 152 -20.10 36.76 15.56
N PRO A 153 -21.13 37.56 15.86
CA PRO A 153 -22.09 37.23 16.91
C PRO A 153 -22.64 35.80 16.81
N ASP A 154 -22.84 35.29 15.59
CA ASP A 154 -23.31 33.92 15.35
C ASP A 154 -22.28 32.86 15.78
N ASP A 155 -20.98 33.11 15.54
CA ASP A 155 -19.89 32.23 15.96
C ASP A 155 -19.87 32.11 17.49
N ILE A 156 -20.05 33.25 18.18
CA ILE A 156 -20.09 33.31 19.64
C ILE A 156 -21.33 32.58 20.20
N GLN A 157 -22.49 32.69 19.54
CA GLN A 157 -23.69 31.95 19.97
C GLN A 157 -23.52 30.44 19.77
N HIS A 158 -22.95 30.03 18.64
CA HIS A 158 -22.69 28.62 18.37
C HIS A 158 -21.75 28.01 19.41
N GLU A 159 -20.66 28.71 19.73
CA GLU A 159 -19.70 28.24 20.73
C GLU A 159 -20.33 28.12 22.13
N LYS A 160 -21.22 29.05 22.52
CA LYS A 160 -21.96 28.96 23.78
C LYS A 160 -22.87 27.73 23.84
N VAL A 161 -23.60 27.44 22.76
CA VAL A 161 -24.48 26.26 22.68
C VAL A 161 -23.66 24.98 22.79
N GLU A 162 -22.50 24.92 22.13
CA GLU A 162 -21.61 23.77 22.19
C GLU A 162 -21.03 23.57 23.60
N GLN A 163 -20.65 24.66 24.27
CA GLN A 163 -20.14 24.62 25.63
C GLN A 163 -21.21 24.11 26.61
N GLU A 164 -22.45 24.61 26.51
CA GLU A 164 -23.57 24.14 27.33
C GLU A 164 -23.86 22.65 27.11
N LEU A 165 -23.81 22.18 25.86
CA LEU A 165 -23.98 20.77 25.54
C LEU A 165 -22.89 19.89 26.15
N ARG A 166 -21.62 20.33 26.07
CA ARG A 166 -20.48 19.62 26.67
C ARG A 166 -20.62 19.54 28.19
N ASP A 167 -21.02 20.63 28.85
CA ASP A 167 -21.23 20.67 30.30
C ASP A 167 -22.38 19.75 30.72
N ARG A 168 -23.47 19.72 29.96
CA ARG A 168 -24.61 18.85 30.20
C ARG A 168 -24.26 17.37 30.06
N ILE A 169 -23.47 17.01 29.05
CA ILE A 169 -22.98 15.63 28.86
C ILE A 169 -21.98 15.26 29.96
N GLY A 170 -21.07 16.18 30.32
CA GLY A 170 -20.07 15.96 31.36
C GLY A 170 -20.67 15.80 32.76
N SER A 171 -21.80 16.46 33.02
CA SER A 171 -22.53 16.39 34.29
C SER A 171 -23.61 15.30 34.31
N PHE A 172 -23.65 14.44 33.29
CA PHE A 172 -24.65 13.37 33.21
C PHE A 172 -24.34 12.25 34.20
N HIS A 173 -25.30 11.96 35.08
CA HIS A 173 -25.22 10.92 36.09
C HIS A 173 -25.77 9.59 35.54
N LYS A 174 -25.01 8.50 35.70
CA LYS A 174 -25.41 7.17 35.19
C LYS A 174 -26.66 6.65 35.91
N GLU A 175 -26.93 7.17 37.11
CA GLU A 175 -28.10 6.91 37.93
C GLU A 175 -29.41 7.42 37.28
N ASP A 176 -29.31 8.39 36.37
CA ASP A 176 -30.46 8.92 35.61
C ASP A 176 -30.88 8.00 34.45
N LEU A 177 -30.10 6.94 34.16
CA LEU A 177 -30.47 5.94 33.17
C LEU A 177 -31.46 4.94 33.76
N ASN A 178 -32.55 4.69 33.05
CA ASN A 178 -33.49 3.62 33.41
C ASN A 178 -32.76 2.25 33.37
N PRO A 179 -32.79 1.47 34.47
CA PRO A 179 -32.21 0.14 34.48
C PRO A 179 -32.96 -0.74 33.47
N THR A 180 -32.21 -1.26 32.49
CA THR A 180 -32.73 -2.18 31.47
C THR A 180 -32.17 -3.57 31.75
N GLU A 181 -33.05 -4.55 31.93
CA GLU A 181 -32.66 -5.94 32.16
C GLU A 181 -32.22 -6.57 30.84
N THR A 182 -30.92 -6.78 30.66
CA THR A 182 -30.37 -7.45 29.48
C THR A 182 -30.43 -8.97 29.67
N ALA A 183 -31.50 -9.59 29.16
CA ALA A 183 -31.61 -11.05 29.08
C ALA A 183 -30.65 -11.60 28.01
N VAL A 184 -29.42 -11.95 28.40
CA VAL A 184 -28.49 -12.69 27.53
C VAL A 184 -28.98 -14.14 27.41
N LYS A 185 -29.72 -14.46 26.35
CA LYS A 185 -30.07 -15.84 26.01
C LYS A 185 -28.83 -16.57 25.47
N VAL A 186 -27.99 -17.09 26.35
CA VAL A 186 -26.99 -18.10 25.96
C VAL A 186 -27.73 -19.42 25.78
N VAL A 187 -28.18 -19.70 24.56
CA VAL A 187 -28.75 -21.01 24.24
C VAL A 187 -27.58 -21.98 24.08
N LEU A 188 -27.53 -23.02 24.91
CA LEU A 188 -26.56 -24.09 24.75
C LEU A 188 -26.83 -24.82 23.42
N PRO A 189 -25.78 -25.29 22.72
CA PRO A 189 -25.95 -26.09 21.50
C PRO A 189 -26.88 -27.29 21.79
N THR A 190 -27.77 -27.60 20.85
CA THR A 190 -28.60 -28.80 20.93
C THR A 190 -27.75 -30.06 20.70
N GLU A 191 -28.25 -31.21 21.17
CA GLU A 191 -27.58 -32.51 21.00
C GLU A 191 -27.25 -32.79 19.52
N ASP A 192 -28.18 -32.49 18.62
CA ASP A 192 -27.98 -32.61 17.16
C ASP A 192 -26.77 -31.81 16.64
N VAL A 193 -26.54 -30.60 17.17
CA VAL A 193 -25.42 -29.74 16.74
C VAL A 193 -24.10 -30.33 17.20
N ILE A 194 -24.07 -30.90 18.41
CA ILE A 194 -22.88 -31.55 18.96
C ILE A 194 -22.55 -32.83 18.19
N GLU A 195 -23.56 -33.64 17.85
CA GLU A 195 -23.37 -34.85 17.05
C GLU A 195 -22.87 -34.54 15.64
N GLN A 196 -23.44 -33.51 15.00
CA GLN A 196 -23.01 -33.07 13.68
C GLN A 196 -21.56 -32.58 13.70
N GLU A 197 -21.18 -31.77 14.68
CA GLU A 197 -19.80 -31.28 14.81
C GLU A 197 -18.82 -32.45 15.04
N LYS A 198 -19.20 -33.43 15.86
CA LYS A 198 -18.40 -34.63 16.11
C LYS A 198 -18.19 -35.44 14.82
N GLN A 199 -19.25 -35.67 14.05
CA GLN A 199 -19.16 -36.38 12.77
C GLN A 199 -18.26 -35.65 11.77
N GLU A 200 -18.36 -34.32 11.70
CA GLU A 200 -17.52 -33.50 10.82
C GLU A 200 -16.03 -33.56 11.23
N GLN A 201 -15.75 -33.51 12.53
CA GLN A 201 -14.38 -33.65 13.05
C GLN A 201 -13.81 -35.04 12.76
N GLU A 202 -14.59 -36.10 12.94
CA GLU A 202 -14.17 -37.47 12.61
C GLU A 202 -13.86 -37.63 11.11
N LEU A 203 -14.71 -37.07 10.25
CA LEU A 203 -14.49 -37.07 8.80
C LEU A 203 -13.21 -36.31 8.43
N LYS A 204 -13.02 -35.10 8.98
CA LYS A 204 -11.81 -34.29 8.77
C LYS A 204 -10.55 -35.04 9.21
N ASN A 205 -10.58 -35.68 10.37
CA ASN A 205 -9.47 -36.47 10.88
C ASN A 205 -9.18 -37.70 10.00
N SER A 206 -10.22 -38.36 9.49
CA SER A 206 -10.08 -39.49 8.55
C SER A 206 -9.41 -39.05 7.25
N ILE A 207 -9.83 -37.91 6.68
CA ILE A 207 -9.24 -37.36 5.46
C ILE A 207 -7.80 -36.92 5.69
N ASN A 208 -7.52 -36.23 6.80
CA ASN A 208 -6.16 -35.75 7.12
C ASN A 208 -5.19 -36.90 7.40
N SER A 209 -5.66 -37.99 8.00
CA SER A 209 -4.85 -39.20 8.25
C SER A 209 -4.77 -40.14 7.05
N PHE A 210 -5.51 -39.85 5.98
CA PHE A 210 -5.53 -40.66 4.77
C PHE A 210 -4.16 -40.62 4.05
N LYS A 211 -3.46 -41.75 4.08
CA LYS A 211 -2.18 -41.90 3.37
C LYS A 211 -2.44 -42.06 1.89
N ARG A 212 -2.23 -41.03 1.08
CA ARG A 212 -2.33 -41.09 -0.40
C ARG A 212 -1.56 -42.25 -1.03
N ALA A 213 -0.45 -42.68 -0.41
CA ALA A 213 0.34 -43.84 -0.84
C ALA A 213 -0.40 -45.19 -0.72
N SER A 214 -1.57 -45.26 -0.06
CA SER A 214 -2.41 -46.45 0.00
C SER A 214 -3.33 -46.60 -1.23
N LEU A 215 -3.45 -45.56 -2.05
CA LEU A 215 -4.21 -45.64 -3.30
C LEU A 215 -3.47 -46.53 -4.30
N LYS A 216 -4.20 -47.48 -4.89
CA LYS A 216 -3.68 -48.31 -5.98
C LYS A 216 -3.38 -47.42 -7.19
N HIS A 217 -2.19 -47.58 -7.77
CA HIS A 217 -1.83 -46.88 -8.99
C HIS A 217 -2.74 -47.40 -10.13
N ALA A 218 -3.51 -46.51 -10.75
CA ALA A 218 -4.27 -46.79 -11.95
C ALA A 218 -3.50 -46.19 -13.13
N GLU A 219 -2.91 -47.04 -13.97
CA GLU A 219 -2.27 -46.61 -15.20
C GLU A 219 -3.34 -46.48 -16.29
N THR A 220 -3.71 -45.24 -16.61
CA THR A 220 -4.64 -44.95 -17.72
C THR A 220 -3.88 -45.01 -19.04
N GLN A 221 -4.15 -46.03 -19.85
CA GLN A 221 -3.62 -46.16 -21.21
C GLN A 221 -4.59 -45.47 -22.18
N GLU A 222 -4.21 -44.29 -22.66
CA GLU A 222 -4.91 -43.60 -23.75
C GLU A 222 -4.65 -44.34 -25.07
N LYS A 223 -5.65 -45.07 -25.56
CA LYS A 223 -5.60 -45.71 -26.87
C LYS A 223 -5.81 -44.63 -27.92
N ASN A 224 -4.73 -44.14 -28.51
CA ASN A 224 -4.77 -43.31 -29.71
C ASN A 224 -4.46 -44.20 -30.94
N PRO A 225 -5.45 -44.94 -31.49
CA PRO A 225 -5.19 -45.84 -32.60
C PRO A 225 -4.71 -45.03 -33.82
N LEU A 226 -3.62 -45.48 -34.43
CA LEU A 226 -3.14 -44.90 -35.68
C LEU A 226 -4.23 -45.04 -36.76
N PRO A 227 -4.33 -44.07 -37.70
CA PRO A 227 -5.26 -44.17 -38.82
C PRO A 227 -5.02 -45.49 -39.59
N GLN A 228 -6.11 -46.14 -39.98
CA GLN A 228 -6.09 -47.39 -40.74
C GLN A 228 -5.41 -47.16 -42.11
N SER A 229 -4.78 -48.21 -42.66
CA SER A 229 -4.12 -48.16 -43.97
C SER A 229 -5.01 -47.59 -45.07
N ASP A 230 -6.32 -47.89 -45.03
CA ASP A 230 -7.30 -47.41 -46.00
C ASP A 230 -7.48 -45.90 -45.95
N ALA A 231 -7.46 -45.29 -44.76
CA ALA A 231 -7.56 -43.85 -44.60
C ALA A 231 -6.34 -43.13 -45.20
N ILE A 232 -5.14 -43.68 -44.97
CA ILE A 232 -3.89 -43.16 -45.53
C ILE A 232 -3.88 -43.27 -47.06
N GLN A 233 -4.35 -44.41 -47.61
CA GLN A 233 -4.43 -44.59 -49.05
C GLN A 233 -5.45 -43.66 -49.71
N LEU A 234 -6.58 -43.42 -49.04
CA LEU A 234 -7.60 -42.49 -49.54
C LEU A 234 -7.06 -41.06 -49.56
N GLU A 235 -6.41 -40.62 -48.49
CA GLU A 235 -5.78 -39.29 -48.39
C GLU A 235 -4.71 -39.10 -49.47
N LYS A 236 -3.87 -40.13 -49.71
CA LYS A 236 -2.84 -40.10 -50.76
C LYS A 236 -3.45 -39.97 -52.16
N LYS A 237 -4.51 -40.73 -52.46
CA LYS A 237 -5.22 -40.63 -53.74
C LYS A 237 -5.85 -39.25 -53.94
N GLU A 238 -6.42 -38.68 -52.87
CA GLU A 238 -7.00 -37.34 -52.93
C GLU A 238 -5.94 -36.28 -53.19
N THR A 239 -4.78 -36.37 -52.51
CA THR A 239 -3.67 -35.43 -52.73
C THR A 239 -3.11 -35.53 -54.14
N GLU A 240 -2.92 -36.75 -54.66
CA GLU A 240 -2.47 -36.96 -56.05
C GLU A 240 -3.48 -36.38 -57.07
N LEU A 241 -4.79 -36.59 -56.84
CA LEU A 241 -5.83 -36.03 -57.69
C LEU A 241 -5.82 -34.49 -57.68
N ARG A 242 -5.72 -33.89 -56.49
CA ARG A 242 -5.65 -32.42 -56.34
C ARG A 242 -4.44 -31.85 -57.06
N GLN A 243 -3.27 -32.47 -56.90
CA GLN A 243 -2.04 -32.05 -57.60
C GLN A 243 -2.17 -32.20 -59.12
N SER A 244 -2.79 -33.28 -59.61
CA SER A 244 -3.01 -33.48 -61.05
C SER A 244 -3.95 -32.44 -61.65
N ILE A 245 -4.94 -31.97 -60.90
CA ILE A 245 -5.86 -30.91 -61.34
C ILE A 245 -5.16 -29.55 -61.31
N GLU A 246 -4.39 -29.25 -60.25
CA GLU A 246 -3.67 -27.99 -60.12
C GLU A 246 -2.57 -27.84 -61.20
N GLY A 247 -1.89 -28.94 -61.55
CA GLY A 247 -0.90 -28.97 -62.62
C GLY A 247 -1.46 -29.12 -64.04
N PHE A 248 -2.79 -29.12 -64.22
CA PHE A 248 -3.39 -29.34 -65.54
C PHE A 248 -3.23 -28.11 -66.44
N GLU A 249 -2.42 -28.23 -67.49
CA GLU A 249 -2.24 -27.17 -68.46
C GLU A 249 -3.42 -27.10 -69.45
N LYS A 250 -4.27 -26.08 -69.29
CA LYS A 250 -5.49 -25.88 -70.11
C LYS A 250 -5.22 -25.78 -71.62
N ASN A 251 -4.02 -25.36 -72.03
CA ASN A 251 -3.60 -25.27 -73.42
C ASN A 251 -3.42 -26.64 -74.11
N GLN A 252 -3.38 -27.75 -73.35
CA GLN A 252 -3.34 -29.11 -73.88
C GLN A 252 -4.73 -29.63 -74.29
N LEU A 253 -5.81 -28.90 -73.95
CA LEU A 253 -7.15 -29.22 -74.44
C LEU A 253 -7.20 -29.00 -75.96
N LYS A 254 -7.53 -30.05 -76.70
CA LYS A 254 -7.74 -29.95 -78.15
C LYS A 254 -8.91 -29.02 -78.42
N HIS A 255 -8.74 -28.11 -79.39
CA HIS A 255 -9.81 -27.24 -79.84
C HIS A 255 -10.97 -28.08 -80.38
N ALA A 256 -12.13 -27.98 -79.74
CA ALA A 256 -13.37 -28.61 -80.19
C ALA A 256 -14.29 -27.54 -80.76
N VAL A 257 -14.61 -27.64 -82.05
CA VAL A 257 -15.68 -26.83 -82.66
C VAL A 257 -16.99 -27.35 -82.11
N THR A 258 -17.71 -26.51 -81.35
CA THR A 258 -19.02 -26.87 -80.80
C THR A 258 -20.08 -26.35 -81.76
N ASP A 259 -20.81 -27.26 -82.42
CA ASP A 259 -21.96 -26.89 -83.26
C ASP A 259 -23.17 -26.61 -82.36
N GLU A 260 -23.26 -25.38 -81.88
CA GLU A 260 -24.43 -24.91 -81.16
C GLU A 260 -25.54 -24.61 -82.18
N LYS A 261 -26.54 -25.50 -82.26
CA LYS A 261 -27.73 -25.30 -83.10
C LYS A 261 -28.60 -24.18 -82.52
N VAL A 262 -28.31 -22.94 -82.88
CA VAL A 262 -29.21 -21.82 -82.65
C VAL A 262 -30.40 -21.98 -83.60
N LYS A 263 -31.53 -22.48 -83.09
CA LYS A 263 -32.80 -22.41 -83.82
C LYS A 263 -33.19 -20.93 -83.91
N LEU A 264 -33.06 -20.34 -85.10
CA LEU A 264 -33.62 -19.01 -85.34
C LEU A 264 -35.15 -19.11 -85.21
N PRO A 265 -35.80 -18.18 -84.48
CA PRO A 265 -37.24 -18.18 -84.33
C PRO A 265 -37.94 -18.16 -85.69
N THR A 266 -38.96 -18.99 -85.84
CA THR A 266 -39.80 -19.07 -87.06
C THR A 266 -40.62 -17.79 -87.22
N LYS A 267 -41.07 -17.52 -88.46
CA LYS A 267 -41.89 -16.33 -88.72
C LYS A 267 -43.20 -16.36 -87.93
N GLU A 268 -43.75 -17.54 -87.64
CA GLU A 268 -44.91 -17.70 -86.76
C GLU A 268 -44.59 -17.24 -85.33
N GLU A 269 -43.47 -17.69 -84.75
CA GLU A 269 -43.04 -17.34 -83.39
C GLU A 269 -42.78 -15.82 -83.24
N ILE A 270 -42.27 -15.18 -84.29
CA ILE A 270 -42.05 -13.72 -84.32
C ILE A 270 -43.38 -12.95 -84.43
N LEU A 271 -44.36 -13.49 -85.16
CA LEU A 271 -45.69 -12.89 -85.30
C LEU A 271 -46.51 -13.02 -84.02
N GLU A 272 -46.40 -14.15 -83.33
CA GLU A 272 -47.06 -14.39 -82.05
C GLU A 272 -46.48 -13.48 -80.95
N ALA A 273 -45.16 -13.32 -80.89
CA ALA A 273 -44.52 -12.35 -80.01
C ALA A 273 -45.01 -10.91 -80.26
N LYS A 274 -45.15 -10.50 -81.53
CA LYS A 274 -45.67 -9.16 -81.89
C LYS A 274 -47.16 -8.97 -81.63
N LYS A 275 -47.95 -10.06 -81.57
CA LYS A 275 -49.36 -10.00 -81.17
C LYS A 275 -49.52 -9.87 -79.65
N LEU A 276 -48.60 -10.45 -78.88
CA LEU A 276 -48.57 -10.32 -77.42
C LEU A 276 -48.13 -8.91 -76.95
N GLU A 277 -47.49 -8.14 -77.83
CA GLU A 277 -46.93 -6.80 -77.54
C GLU A 277 -47.88 -5.64 -77.89
N LYS A 278 -49.16 -5.92 -78.14
CA LYS A 278 -50.24 -4.93 -78.35
C LYS A 278 -51.39 -5.18 -77.39
#